data_AF-A0A1Q9VS07-F1
#
_entry.id   AF-A0A1Q9VS07-F1
#
_cell.length_a   1.000
_cell.length_b   1.000
_cell.length_c   1.000
_cell.angle_alpha   90.00
_cell.angle_beta   90.00
_cell.angle_gamma   90.00
#
_symmetry.space_group_name_H-M   'P 1'
#
loop_
_entity.id
_entity.type
_entity.pdbx_description
1 polymer ?
#
loop_
_entity_poly.entity_id
_entity_poly.type
_entity_poly.pdbx_seq_one_letter_code
_entity_poly.pdbx_strand_id
1 'polypeptide(L)'
;MTAVFGVRPSQVRTTARELDREASAVTAAADVLAAGVPASSAVPGGQTLAALVEGADRVSHAVDGEARVLEVLGTDLRSFADVVETAERDAAASLSESPAGVR
;
A
#
# COMPACT_ATOMS: atom_id res chain seq x y z
N MET A 1 -17.68 -12.66 -17.69
CA MET A 1 -18.02 -13.59 -16.59
C MET A 1 -18.53 -12.77 -15.41
N THR A 2 -19.69 -13.11 -14.87
CA THR A 2 -20.19 -12.55 -13.61
C THR A 2 -19.38 -13.13 -12.47
N ALA A 3 -18.89 -12.31 -11.55
CA ALA A 3 -18.17 -12.79 -10.37
C ALA A 3 -19.14 -13.53 -9.43
N VAL A 4 -18.79 -14.74 -9.02
CA VAL A 4 -19.55 -15.58 -8.10
C VAL A 4 -19.61 -14.96 -6.70
N PHE A 5 -18.50 -14.38 -6.24
CA PHE A 5 -18.38 -13.77 -4.91
C PHE A 5 -18.65 -12.25 -4.90
N GLY A 6 -19.04 -11.66 -6.04
CA GLY A 6 -19.33 -10.23 -6.14
C GLY A 6 -18.10 -9.31 -6.05
N VAL A 7 -16.90 -9.86 -5.88
CA VAL A 7 -15.62 -9.14 -5.88
C VAL A 7 -15.02 -9.21 -7.27
N ARG A 8 -14.44 -8.10 -7.76
CA ARG A 8 -13.70 -8.06 -9.02
C ARG A 8 -12.20 -8.00 -8.73
N PRO A 9 -11.44 -9.11 -8.84
CA PRO A 9 -9.99 -9.13 -8.57
C PRO A 9 -9.20 -8.07 -9.35
N SER A 10 -9.64 -7.74 -10.57
CA SER A 10 -9.02 -6.69 -11.38
C SER A 10 -9.13 -5.30 -10.75
N GLN A 11 -10.27 -4.97 -10.12
CA GLN A 11 -10.44 -3.69 -9.42
C GLN A 11 -9.57 -3.63 -8.17
N VAL A 12 -9.53 -4.71 -7.38
CA VAL A 12 -8.67 -4.83 -6.20
C VAL A 12 -7.19 -4.64 -6.58
N ARG A 13 -6.74 -5.27 -7.68
CA ARG A 13 -5.37 -5.10 -8.21
C ARG A 13 -5.08 -3.70 -8.74
N THR A 14 -6.10 -2.98 -9.21
CA THR A 14 -5.94 -1.56 -9.59
C THR A 14 -5.73 -0.72 -8.34
N THR A 15 -6.56 -0.89 -7.31
CA THR A 15 -6.41 -0.19 -6.02
C THR A 15 -5.07 -0.49 -5.37
N ALA A 16 -4.62 -1.75 -5.37
CA ALA A 16 -3.30 -2.11 -4.85
C ALA A 16 -2.16 -1.37 -5.58
N ARG A 17 -2.24 -1.26 -6.91
CA ARG A 17 -1.27 -0.51 -7.72
C ARG A 17 -1.31 1.00 -7.46
N GLU A 18 -2.48 1.55 -7.14
CA GLU A 18 -2.61 2.96 -6.77
C GLU A 18 -1.95 3.22 -5.42
N LEU A 19 -2.16 2.33 -4.43
CA LEU A 19 -1.48 2.40 -3.14
C LEU A 19 0.04 2.25 -3.26
N ASP A 20 0.54 1.36 -4.12
CA ASP A 20 1.98 1.23 -4.37
C ASP A 20 2.59 2.55 -4.91
N ARG A 21 1.86 3.26 -5.78
CA ARG A 21 2.30 4.58 -6.30
C ARG A 21 2.27 5.65 -5.21
N GLU A 22 1.24 5.63 -4.37
CA GLU A 22 1.11 6.58 -3.27
C GLU A 22 2.20 6.36 -2.22
N ALA A 23 2.46 5.10 -1.83
CA ALA A 23 3.58 4.73 -0.98
C ALA A 23 4.91 5.25 -1.54
N SER A 24 5.18 5.03 -2.83
CA SER A 24 6.40 5.53 -3.48
C SER A 24 6.50 7.06 -3.46
N ALA A 25 5.38 7.78 -3.63
CA ALA A 25 5.37 9.24 -3.56
C ALA A 25 5.62 9.74 -2.12
N VAL A 26 5.06 9.07 -1.12
CA VAL A 26 5.25 9.36 0.30
C VAL A 26 6.71 9.12 0.71
N THR A 27 7.31 7.99 0.31
CA THR A 27 8.74 7.72 0.53
C THR A 27 9.62 8.78 -0.12
N ALA A 28 9.35 9.15 -1.37
CA ALA A 28 10.12 10.20 -2.04
C ALA A 28 10.01 11.55 -1.32
N ALA A 29 8.84 11.88 -0.77
CA ALA A 29 8.66 13.08 0.04
C ALA A 29 9.44 12.99 1.37
N ALA A 30 9.47 11.84 2.02
CA ALA A 30 10.27 11.60 3.23
C ALA A 30 11.77 11.80 2.96
N ASP A 31 12.28 11.30 1.83
CA ASP A 31 13.66 11.45 1.40
C ASP A 31 14.03 12.92 1.15
N VAL A 32 13.14 13.68 0.49
CA VAL A 32 13.33 15.13 0.27
C VAL A 32 13.37 15.88 1.60
N LEU A 33 12.47 15.54 2.53
CA LEU A 33 12.47 16.13 3.87
C LEU A 33 13.77 15.80 4.62
N ALA A 34 14.19 14.53 4.63
CA ALA A 34 15.43 14.11 5.28
C ALA A 34 16.66 14.80 4.69
N ALA A 35 16.74 14.94 3.36
CA ALA A 35 17.84 15.63 2.69
C ALA A 35 17.84 17.15 2.92
N GLY A 36 16.65 17.74 3.13
CA GLY A 36 16.49 19.17 3.40
C GLY A 36 16.83 19.59 4.83
N VAL A 37 16.96 18.64 5.76
CA VAL A 37 17.30 18.91 7.16
C VAL A 37 18.83 18.89 7.31
N PRO A 38 19.48 20.05 7.51
CA PRO A 38 20.91 20.07 7.74
C PRO A 38 21.25 19.31 9.03
N ALA A 39 22.33 18.55 9.02
CA ALA A 39 22.81 17.87 10.22
C ALA A 39 22.97 18.89 11.36
N SER A 40 22.40 18.58 12.53
CA SER A 40 22.42 19.49 13.70
C SER A 40 23.82 19.97 14.08
N SER A 41 24.87 19.19 13.77
CA SER A 41 26.27 19.53 14.00
C SER A 41 26.84 20.57 13.04
N ALA A 42 26.18 20.83 11.91
CA ALA A 42 26.68 21.67 10.81
C ALA A 42 26.17 23.12 10.86
N VAL A 43 25.26 23.47 11.77
CA VAL A 43 24.61 24.78 11.75
C VAL A 43 24.80 25.52 13.08
N PRO A 44 25.44 26.71 13.08
CA PRO A 44 25.43 27.59 14.23
C PRO A 44 24.03 28.18 14.40
N GLY A 45 23.25 27.62 15.32
CA GLY A 45 21.91 28.10 15.64
C GLY A 45 21.48 27.52 16.97
N GLY A 46 21.07 28.38 17.90
CA GLY A 46 20.69 27.98 19.26
C GLY A 46 19.47 27.05 19.33
N GLN A 47 18.85 26.98 20.50
CA GLN A 47 17.75 26.02 20.81
C GLN A 47 16.65 25.93 19.74
N THR A 48 16.28 27.04 19.08
CA THR A 48 15.26 27.06 18.02
C THR A 48 15.62 26.19 16.81
N LEU A 49 16.89 26.19 16.40
CA LEU A 49 17.32 25.40 15.26
C LEU A 49 17.42 23.92 15.61
N ALA A 50 17.89 23.59 16.81
CA ALA A 50 17.89 22.23 17.31
C ALA A 50 16.47 21.65 17.36
N ALA A 51 15.50 22.44 17.83
CA ALA A 51 14.09 22.05 17.85
C ALA A 51 13.51 21.85 16.43
N LEU A 52 13.95 22.65 15.44
CA LEU A 52 13.54 22.48 14.05
C LEU A 52 14.08 21.18 13.44
N VAL A 53 15.35 20.86 13.68
CA VAL A 53 15.96 19.60 13.23
C VAL A 53 15.27 18.40 13.86
N GLU A 54 15.04 18.42 15.18
CA GLU A 54 14.32 17.35 15.89
C GLU A 54 12.87 17.21 15.40
N GLY A 55 12.18 18.32 15.12
CA GLY A 55 10.84 18.31 14.54
C GLY A 55 10.83 17.66 13.17
N ALA A 56 11.79 18.01 12.31
CA ALA A 56 11.86 17.48 10.95
C ALA A 56 12.26 16.00 10.91
N ASP A 57 13.13 15.54 11.82
CA ASP A 57 13.48 14.13 12.00
C ASP A 57 12.24 13.29 12.40
N ARG A 58 11.44 13.79 13.36
CA ARG A 58 10.17 13.15 13.74
C ARG A 58 9.16 13.07 12.59
N VAL A 59 9.05 14.14 11.79
CA VAL A 59 8.16 14.16 10.63
C VAL A 59 8.63 13.14 9.59
N SER A 60 9.93 13.13 9.27
CA SER A 60 10.50 12.17 8.32
C SER A 60 10.23 10.72 8.74
N HIS A 61 10.43 10.41 10.03
CA HIS A 61 10.14 9.07 10.56
C HIS A 61 8.66 8.69 10.49
N ALA A 62 7.75 9.64 10.76
CA ALA A 62 6.32 9.39 10.64
C ALA A 62 5.90 9.11 9.20
N VAL A 63 6.41 9.90 8.24
CA VAL A 63 6.12 9.74 6.81
C VAL A 63 6.65 8.40 6.28
N ASP A 64 7.84 7.98 6.69
CA ASP A 64 8.40 6.66 6.34
C ASP A 64 7.52 5.51 6.88
N GLY A 65 7.05 5.64 8.13
CA GLY A 65 6.09 4.71 8.73
C GLY A 65 4.78 4.60 7.96
N GLU A 66 4.23 5.72 7.50
CA GLU A 66 3.01 5.75 6.67
C GLU A 66 3.22 5.09 5.30
N ALA A 67 4.33 5.37 4.62
CA ALA A 67 4.67 4.71 3.36
C ALA A 67 4.72 3.18 3.54
N ARG A 68 5.33 2.71 4.62
CA ARG A 68 5.42 1.28 4.94
C ARG A 68 4.05 0.63 5.14
N VAL A 69 3.11 1.33 5.77
CA VAL A 69 1.73 0.84 5.94
C VAL A 69 1.03 0.71 4.58
N LEU A 70 1.21 1.67 3.68
CA LEU A 70 0.63 1.61 2.33
C LEU A 70 1.20 0.45 1.52
N GLU A 71 2.51 0.17 1.61
CA GLU A 71 3.14 -0.99 0.95
C GLU A 71 2.57 -2.34 1.45
N VAL A 72 2.38 -2.47 2.76
CA VAL A 72 1.78 -3.67 3.37
C VAL A 72 0.35 -3.84 2.87
N LEU A 73 -0.45 -2.77 2.88
CA LEU A 73 -1.83 -2.82 2.40
C LEU A 73 -1.91 -3.20 0.90
N GLY A 74 -1.02 -2.63 0.07
CA GLY A 74 -0.92 -2.98 -1.35
C GLY A 74 -0.54 -4.45 -1.58
N THR A 75 0.30 -5.02 -0.72
CA THR A 75 0.65 -6.44 -0.74
C THR A 75 -0.53 -7.33 -0.35
N ASP A 76 -1.22 -6.98 0.73
CA ASP A 76 -2.38 -7.73 1.23
C ASP A 76 -3.53 -7.73 0.21
N LEU A 77 -3.80 -6.59 -0.44
CA LEU A 77 -4.82 -6.52 -1.50
C LEU A 77 -4.48 -7.39 -2.71
N ARG A 78 -3.20 -7.49 -3.09
CA ARG A 78 -2.77 -8.39 -4.16
C ARG A 78 -2.97 -9.85 -3.77
N SER A 79 -2.54 -10.22 -2.57
CA SER A 79 -2.75 -11.58 -2.04
C SER A 79 -4.24 -11.94 -1.99
N PHE A 80 -5.07 -11.02 -1.48
CA PHE A 80 -6.52 -11.18 -1.48
C PHE A 80 -7.10 -11.37 -2.88
N ALA A 81 -6.66 -10.57 -3.86
CA ALA A 81 -7.11 -10.70 -5.25
C ALA A 81 -6.75 -12.07 -5.85
N ASP A 82 -5.58 -12.62 -5.52
CA ASP A 82 -5.14 -13.94 -5.99
C ASP A 82 -5.98 -15.07 -5.38
N VAL A 83 -6.30 -14.98 -4.09
CA VAL A 83 -7.19 -15.92 -3.40
C VAL A 83 -8.60 -15.87 -3.99
N VAL A 84 -9.17 -14.67 -4.18
CA VAL A 84 -10.51 -14.52 -4.79
C VAL A 84 -10.53 -15.07 -6.20
N GLU A 85 -9.51 -14.79 -7.02
CA GLU A 85 -9.48 -15.30 -8.39
C GLU A 85 -9.39 -16.83 -8.44
N THR A 86 -8.67 -17.43 -7.50
CA THR A 86 -8.60 -18.90 -7.36
C THR A 86 -9.97 -19.46 -6.98
N ALA A 87 -10.60 -18.90 -5.95
CA ALA A 87 -11.93 -19.32 -5.51
C ALA A 87 -12.98 -19.16 -6.63
N GLU A 88 -12.93 -18.07 -7.40
CA GLU A 88 -13.83 -17.84 -8.55
C GLU A 88 -13.70 -18.92 -9.62
N ARG A 89 -12.46 -19.33 -9.93
CA ARG A 89 -12.22 -20.42 -10.89
C ARG A 89 -12.74 -21.76 -10.38
N ASP A 90 -12.50 -22.07 -9.11
CA ASP A 90 -12.96 -23.31 -8.49
C ASP A 90 -14.50 -23.39 -8.43
N ALA A 91 -15.15 -22.26 -8.12
CA ALA A 91 -16.60 -22.16 -8.13
C ALA A 91 -17.17 -22.30 -9.55
N ALA A 92 -16.56 -21.66 -10.54
CA ALA A 92 -16.98 -21.77 -11.94
C ALA A 92 -16.82 -23.20 -12.47
N ALA A 93 -15.74 -23.90 -12.10
CA ALA A 93 -15.54 -25.31 -12.43
C ALA A 93 -16.61 -26.19 -11.78
N SER A 94 -16.86 -26.02 -10.48
CA SER A 94 -17.88 -26.78 -9.74
C SER A 94 -19.29 -26.59 -10.32
N LEU A 95 -19.63 -25.38 -10.75
CA LEU A 95 -20.92 -25.07 -11.39
C LEU A 95 -21.02 -25.68 -12.80
N SER A 96 -19.91 -25.81 -13.51
CA SER A 96 -19.85 -26.39 -14.86
C SER A 96 -19.89 -27.93 -14.83
N GLU A 97 -19.39 -28.54 -13.76
CA GLU A 97 -19.43 -29.99 -13.52
C GLU A 97 -20.77 -30.47 -12.93
N SER A 98 -21.60 -29.56 -12.42
CA SER A 98 -22.95 -29.89 -11.94
C SER A 98 -23.86 -30.22 -13.13
N PRO A 99 -24.25 -31.49 -13.33
CA PRO A 99 -25.07 -31.86 -14.46
C PRO A 99 -26.45 -31.22 -14.30
N ALA A 100 -26.91 -30.56 -15.36
CA ALA A 100 -28.33 -30.37 -15.57
C ALA A 100 -29.01 -31.76 -15.49
N GLY A 101 -29.66 -32.06 -14.36
CA GLY A 101 -30.43 -33.28 -14.24
C GLY A 101 -30.70 -33.74 -12.81
N VAL A 102 -31.61 -33.07 -12.11
CA VAL A 102 -32.61 -33.79 -11.29
C VAL A 102 -33.96 -33.08 -11.41
N ARG A 103 -34.83 -33.72 -12.23
CA ARG A 103 -36.26 -33.50 -12.53
C ARG A 103 -36.62 -32.57 -13.67
#